data_AF-A0A6A3C1C0-F1
#
_entry.id   AF-A0A6A3C1C0-F1
#
_cell.length_a   1.000
_cell.length_b   1.000
_cell.length_c   1.000
_cell.angle_alpha   90.00
_cell.angle_beta   90.00
_cell.angle_gamma   90.00
#
_symmetry.space_group_name_H-M   'P 1'
#
loop_
_entity.id
_entity.type
_entity.pdbx_description
1 polymer ?
#
loop_
_entity_poly.entity_id
_entity_poly.type
_entity_poly.pdbx_seq_one_letter_code
_entity_poly.pdbx_strand_id
1 'polypeptide(L)'
;MSKNLNISLELIFMDSFPKLKSWYRQHLECIASTQSGLVQGTTVFQTVDALLNMMFRKISKGGQSLTSTTSGSGSAASGGEDVSMKLKVPAWDVLEGAPYVLDAALTACAHGKLSPRDLATGLKDLADFLPATLATIVSYLSAEVTRGIWKPVFMNGTDWPSPSANLFMVEQQIKKIIAATGVDVPSLAIGGSSPAMLPLPLAALVSLTITYKLDKASERFIVLVGPALSSLAESCPWPCMPIIASLWAQKVKRWSDFLVFSASRTVFHHDSDAVVQLLRSCFTSTLGINPATIYSNGGVGALLGHGFGSHFSGGMSAVAPGILYLRVHRSIRNILYLTEEILSLLMSSVRDIGRSGLSREKLEKLKKAKFGLRYRQVSLGAATTRVRLAASLGASLVWLSGGLSLVQLLIKETLPSWFLSTHTPDRDGGEPGDLVAMLGGYALAYFVVLCGTFAWGVDSASPASKRRQMVLGAHLEFLASAIDGKISLGCDYATWRAYVTGFVSLMVGCAQKWVLDVNVDVLKRLSNGLRQWNEEELAMALLGLGGVKAAAAAAELVIQIRPNYQ
;
A
#
# COMPACT_ATOMS: atom_id res chain seq x y z
N MET A 1 -21.99 12.42 -39.68
CA MET A 1 -21.76 11.01 -40.05
C MET A 1 -20.79 10.38 -39.05
N SER A 2 -21.33 9.85 -37.95
CA SER A 2 -20.58 9.00 -37.01
C SER A 2 -20.50 7.59 -37.60
N LYS A 3 -19.32 7.17 -38.05
CA LYS A 3 -19.09 5.76 -38.34
C LYS A 3 -18.93 5.02 -37.01
N ASN A 4 -19.93 4.22 -36.68
CA ASN A 4 -19.88 3.18 -35.66
C ASN A 4 -18.65 2.29 -35.92
N LEU A 5 -17.58 2.47 -35.14
CA LEU A 5 -16.55 1.46 -34.98
C LEU A 5 -17.12 0.38 -34.06
N ASN A 6 -17.78 -0.60 -34.66
CA ASN A 6 -18.15 -1.85 -34.01
C ASN A 6 -16.84 -2.64 -33.78
N ILE A 7 -16.16 -2.38 -32.66
CA ILE A 7 -15.02 -3.19 -32.24
C ILE A 7 -15.60 -4.50 -31.74
N SER A 8 -15.46 -5.55 -32.56
CA SER A 8 -15.66 -6.93 -32.12
C SER A 8 -14.79 -7.16 -30.88
N LEU A 9 -15.40 -7.44 -29.73
CA LEU A 9 -14.74 -7.81 -28.47
C LEU A 9 -14.30 -9.27 -28.55
N GLU A 10 -13.57 -9.63 -29.59
CA GLU A 10 -12.94 -10.93 -29.68
C GLU A 10 -11.76 -10.92 -28.71
N LEU A 11 -11.86 -11.72 -27.65
CA LEU A 11 -10.83 -11.81 -26.62
C LEU A 11 -9.52 -12.24 -27.28
N ILE A 12 -8.53 -11.37 -27.25
CA ILE A 12 -7.20 -11.64 -27.78
C ILE A 12 -6.46 -12.51 -26.76
N PHE A 13 -6.22 -13.79 -27.08
CA PHE A 13 -5.47 -14.71 -26.23
C PHE A 13 -3.98 -14.70 -26.57
N MET A 14 -3.12 -14.87 -25.56
CA MET A 14 -1.65 -14.97 -25.73
C MET A 14 -1.26 -16.12 -26.69
N ASP A 15 -2.07 -17.17 -26.75
CA ASP A 15 -1.88 -18.33 -27.62
C ASP A 15 -1.95 -17.99 -29.11
N SER A 16 -2.59 -16.88 -29.47
CA SER A 16 -2.64 -16.36 -30.84
C SER A 16 -1.30 -15.77 -31.32
N PHE A 17 -0.34 -15.56 -30.41
CA PHE A 17 0.97 -14.97 -30.72
C PHE A 17 2.11 -15.89 -30.24
N PRO A 18 2.45 -16.96 -30.98
CA PRO A 18 3.40 -17.98 -30.51
C PRO A 18 4.80 -17.43 -30.18
N LYS A 19 5.30 -16.44 -30.95
CA LYS A 19 6.59 -15.79 -30.66
C LYS A 19 6.56 -14.94 -29.39
N LEU A 20 5.47 -14.19 -29.18
CA LEU A 20 5.27 -13.40 -27.96
C LEU A 20 5.13 -14.31 -26.73
N LYS A 21 4.38 -15.41 -26.87
CA LYS A 21 4.24 -16.43 -25.83
C LYS A 21 5.58 -17.08 -25.48
N SER A 22 6.39 -17.42 -26.48
CA SER A 22 7.73 -17.99 -26.28
C SER A 22 8.64 -17.02 -25.54
N TRP A 23 8.72 -15.77 -26.02
CA TRP A 23 9.48 -14.71 -25.35
C TRP A 23 8.99 -14.47 -23.93
N TYR A 24 7.67 -14.40 -23.71
CA TYR A 24 7.10 -14.18 -22.38
C TYR A 24 7.45 -15.32 -21.40
N ARG A 25 7.43 -16.57 -21.85
CA ARG A 25 7.87 -17.72 -21.02
C ARG A 25 9.35 -17.63 -20.67
N GLN A 26 10.21 -17.39 -21.65
CA GLN A 26 11.64 -17.21 -21.42
C GLN A 26 11.92 -16.03 -20.47
N HIS A 27 11.18 -14.93 -20.64
CA HIS A 27 11.25 -13.77 -19.77
C HIS A 27 10.85 -14.10 -18.33
N LEU A 28 9.77 -14.87 -18.13
CA LEU A 28 9.35 -15.34 -16.81
C LEU A 28 10.40 -16.26 -16.16
N GLU A 29 10.96 -17.21 -16.91
CA GLU A 29 12.04 -18.09 -16.44
C GLU A 29 13.27 -17.28 -16.01
N CYS A 30 13.64 -16.28 -16.82
CA CYS A 30 14.74 -15.38 -16.54
C CYS A 30 14.52 -14.53 -15.27
N ILE A 31 13.28 -14.16 -14.95
CA ILE A 31 12.92 -13.43 -13.73
C ILE A 31 12.87 -14.38 -12.53
N ALA A 32 12.48 -15.64 -12.73
CA ALA A 32 12.35 -16.63 -11.67
C ALA A 32 13.69 -17.17 -11.16
N SER A 33 14.67 -17.38 -12.04
CA SER A 33 15.99 -17.94 -11.68
C SER A 33 17.16 -17.20 -12.32
N THR A 34 18.34 -17.26 -11.70
CA THR A 34 19.60 -16.84 -12.31
C THR A 34 19.77 -17.55 -13.65
N GLN A 35 20.25 -16.84 -14.66
CA GLN A 35 20.40 -17.43 -15.99
C GLN A 35 21.37 -18.62 -15.95
N SER A 36 20.98 -19.70 -16.60
CA SER A 36 21.90 -20.81 -16.87
C SER A 36 22.89 -20.38 -17.95
N GLY A 37 24.14 -20.83 -17.82
CA GLY A 37 25.20 -20.45 -18.75
C GLY A 37 24.84 -20.78 -20.20
N LEU A 38 25.07 -19.81 -21.10
CA LEU A 38 24.74 -19.93 -22.51
C LEU A 38 25.49 -21.10 -23.15
N VAL A 39 24.76 -22.04 -23.76
CA VAL A 39 25.36 -23.20 -24.44
C VAL A 39 26.08 -22.72 -25.71
N GLN A 40 27.39 -22.94 -25.77
CA GLN A 40 28.24 -22.58 -26.91
C GLN A 40 27.76 -23.32 -28.18
N GLY A 41 27.69 -22.58 -29.30
CA GLY A 41 27.30 -23.14 -30.61
C GLY A 41 25.84 -22.96 -31.03
N THR A 42 25.01 -22.29 -30.22
CA THR A 42 23.61 -21.97 -30.56
C THR A 42 23.49 -20.68 -31.39
N THR A 43 22.37 -20.49 -32.11
CA THR A 43 22.05 -19.25 -32.83
C THR A 43 21.93 -18.05 -31.88
N VAL A 44 21.42 -18.28 -30.66
CA VAL A 44 21.35 -17.28 -29.59
C VAL A 44 22.74 -16.80 -29.20
N PHE A 45 23.73 -17.69 -29.12
CA PHE A 45 25.13 -17.32 -28.83
C PHE A 45 25.70 -16.33 -29.86
N GLN A 46 25.45 -16.56 -31.15
CA GLN A 46 25.91 -15.65 -32.21
C GLN A 46 25.23 -14.28 -32.10
N THR A 47 23.94 -14.25 -31.79
CA THR A 47 23.20 -13.01 -31.54
C THR A 47 23.75 -12.25 -30.33
N VAL A 48 24.02 -12.94 -29.22
CA VAL A 48 24.59 -12.35 -28.00
C VAL A 48 25.96 -11.74 -28.26
N ASP A 49 26.85 -12.46 -28.96
CA ASP A 49 28.17 -11.94 -29.32
C ASP A 49 28.07 -10.71 -30.23
N ALA A 50 27.18 -10.75 -31.21
CA ALA A 50 26.97 -9.61 -32.11
C ALA A 50 26.39 -8.38 -31.38
N LEU A 51 25.50 -8.59 -30.40
CA LEU A 51 24.97 -7.53 -29.54
C LEU A 51 26.02 -6.95 -28.59
N LEU A 52 26.84 -7.79 -27.95
CA LEU A 52 27.95 -7.32 -27.11
C LEU A 52 28.96 -6.49 -27.93
N ASN A 53 29.30 -6.95 -29.13
CA ASN A 53 30.14 -6.20 -30.06
C ASN A 53 29.50 -4.88 -30.50
N MET A 54 28.19 -4.84 -30.70
CA MET A 54 27.47 -3.60 -30.98
C MET A 54 27.53 -2.62 -29.80
N MET A 55 27.24 -3.10 -28.59
CA MET A 55 27.18 -2.27 -27.37
C MET A 55 28.54 -1.74 -26.92
N PHE A 56 29.63 -2.49 -27.12
CA PHE A 56 30.92 -2.22 -26.46
C PHE A 56 32.12 -2.10 -27.42
N ARG A 57 31.89 -1.94 -28.74
CA ARG A 57 32.93 -1.95 -29.79
C ARG A 57 34.12 -0.99 -29.60
N LYS A 58 33.99 0.04 -28.76
CA LYS A 58 35.09 0.98 -28.45
C LYS A 58 36.18 0.37 -27.56
N ILE A 59 35.89 -0.69 -26.81
CA ILE A 59 36.80 -1.27 -25.82
C ILE A 59 37.90 -2.11 -26.50
N SER A 60 37.62 -2.69 -27.67
CA SER A 60 38.55 -3.58 -28.38
C SER A 60 39.68 -2.86 -29.15
N LYS A 61 39.69 -1.53 -29.21
CA LYS A 61 40.72 -0.74 -29.93
C LYS A 61 41.78 -0.09 -29.01
N GLY A 62 41.64 -0.22 -27.69
CA GLY A 62 42.50 0.45 -26.71
C GLY A 62 43.71 -0.35 -26.19
N GLY A 63 43.89 -1.61 -26.62
CA GLY A 63 44.94 -2.49 -26.10
C GLY A 63 45.85 -3.04 -27.20
N GLN A 64 47.12 -2.60 -27.16
CA GLN A 64 48.28 -3.14 -27.88
C GLN A 64 48.35 -2.94 -29.41
N SER A 65 49.13 -1.95 -29.81
CA SER A 65 49.97 -2.06 -31.01
C SER A 65 51.40 -1.68 -30.63
N LEU A 66 52.19 -2.71 -30.34
CA LEU A 66 53.65 -2.63 -30.43
C LEU A 66 54.04 -3.42 -31.68
N THR A 67 54.79 -2.75 -32.54
CA THR A 67 55.56 -3.27 -33.69
C THR A 67 54.79 -3.73 -34.93
N SER A 68 54.72 -2.88 -35.96
CA SER A 68 55.66 -2.93 -37.10
C SER A 68 55.27 -1.91 -38.19
N THR A 69 56.29 -1.19 -38.65
CA THR A 69 56.43 -0.36 -39.87
C THR A 69 55.85 -1.08 -41.11
N THR A 70 55.25 -0.47 -42.14
CA THR A 70 55.70 0.67 -42.96
C THR A 70 54.60 1.06 -43.98
N SER A 71 54.41 2.38 -44.20
CA SER A 71 53.95 3.10 -45.42
C SER A 71 52.74 2.62 -46.27
N GLY A 72 51.74 3.52 -46.40
CA GLY A 72 50.77 3.52 -47.51
C GLY A 72 49.61 4.51 -47.29
N SER A 73 49.59 5.60 -48.05
CA SER A 73 48.77 6.82 -47.93
C SER A 73 47.30 6.72 -48.40
N GLY A 74 46.44 7.55 -47.78
CA GLY A 74 45.15 8.03 -48.31
C GLY A 74 43.95 7.11 -48.02
N SER A 75 42.81 7.52 -47.48
CA SER A 75 42.13 8.82 -47.50
C SER A 75 41.17 8.91 -46.30
N ALA A 76 41.13 10.08 -45.66
CA ALA A 76 40.15 10.41 -44.64
C ALA A 76 38.75 10.52 -45.27
N ALA A 77 37.90 9.52 -45.03
CA ALA A 77 36.47 9.63 -45.23
C ALA A 77 35.81 10.00 -43.90
N SER A 78 35.42 11.26 -43.80
CA SER A 78 34.42 11.75 -42.87
C SER A 78 33.16 10.88 -42.97
N GLY A 79 32.78 10.21 -41.89
CA GLY A 79 31.58 9.36 -41.85
C GLY A 79 31.06 9.28 -40.42
N GLY A 80 30.53 10.40 -39.93
CA GLY A 80 29.90 10.49 -38.60
C GLY A 80 28.49 9.90 -38.53
N GLU A 81 27.96 9.30 -39.60
CA GLU A 81 26.53 8.92 -39.68
C GLU A 81 26.24 7.47 -40.10
N ASP A 82 27.22 6.57 -40.30
CA ASP A 82 26.98 5.31 -41.03
C ASP A 82 27.09 3.98 -40.25
N VAL A 83 27.16 3.96 -38.91
CA VAL A 83 27.53 2.72 -38.16
C VAL A 83 26.38 2.09 -37.35
N SER A 84 25.22 2.74 -37.22
CA SER A 84 23.98 2.07 -36.78
C SER A 84 23.40 1.15 -37.88
N MET A 85 23.94 1.20 -39.09
CA MET A 85 23.64 0.24 -40.14
C MET A 85 24.40 -1.08 -39.93
N LYS A 86 23.62 -2.17 -39.88
CA LYS A 86 23.96 -3.56 -40.25
C LYS A 86 24.18 -4.60 -39.13
N LEU A 87 23.59 -4.46 -37.95
CA LEU A 87 23.19 -5.68 -37.21
C LEU A 87 21.86 -6.20 -37.82
N LYS A 88 21.94 -7.15 -38.76
CA LYS A 88 20.77 -7.75 -39.42
C LYS A 88 20.26 -8.96 -38.62
N VAL A 89 19.72 -8.72 -37.43
CA VAL A 89 19.16 -9.75 -36.56
C VAL A 89 17.67 -9.49 -36.36
N PRO A 90 16.78 -10.50 -36.44
CA PRO A 90 15.36 -10.34 -36.13
C PRO A 90 15.14 -9.78 -34.72
N ALA A 91 14.15 -8.88 -34.57
CA ALA A 91 13.85 -8.26 -33.28
C ALA A 91 13.54 -9.28 -32.16
N TRP A 92 12.94 -10.42 -32.50
CA TRP A 92 12.68 -11.50 -31.56
C TRP A 92 13.96 -12.14 -31.03
N ASP A 93 14.94 -12.39 -31.91
CA ASP A 93 16.23 -12.97 -31.53
C ASP A 93 17.03 -11.99 -30.66
N VAL A 94 16.89 -10.68 -30.89
CA VAL A 94 17.46 -9.63 -30.02
C VAL A 94 16.81 -9.66 -28.63
N LEU A 95 15.48 -9.79 -28.56
CA LEU A 95 14.76 -9.87 -27.29
C LEU A 95 15.04 -11.17 -26.51
N GLU A 96 15.28 -12.28 -27.23
CA GLU A 96 15.70 -13.57 -26.68
C GLU A 96 17.15 -13.52 -26.16
N GLY A 97 18.05 -12.83 -26.88
CA GLY A 97 19.44 -12.66 -26.50
C GLY A 97 19.70 -11.60 -25.41
N ALA A 98 18.81 -10.60 -25.30
CA ALA A 98 19.02 -9.44 -24.41
C ALA A 98 19.32 -9.81 -22.94
N PRO A 99 18.61 -10.75 -22.29
CA PRO A 99 18.94 -11.13 -20.92
C PRO A 99 20.38 -11.65 -20.72
N TYR A 100 20.89 -12.46 -21.66
CA TYR A 100 22.25 -13.00 -21.61
C TYR A 100 23.29 -11.89 -21.79
N VAL A 101 23.01 -10.93 -22.68
CA VAL A 101 23.86 -9.75 -22.89
C VAL A 101 23.93 -8.91 -21.61
N LEU A 102 22.80 -8.74 -20.93
CA LEU A 102 22.72 -8.00 -19.67
C LEU A 102 23.50 -8.69 -18.55
N ASP A 103 23.37 -10.01 -18.41
CA ASP A 103 24.12 -10.80 -17.44
C ASP A 103 25.64 -10.68 -17.66
N ALA A 104 26.07 -10.87 -18.91
CA ALA A 104 27.48 -10.76 -19.29
C ALA A 104 28.02 -9.34 -19.04
N ALA A 105 27.25 -8.30 -19.37
CA ALA A 105 27.64 -6.91 -19.17
C ALA A 105 27.74 -6.53 -17.68
N LEU A 106 26.77 -6.95 -16.85
CA LEU A 106 26.82 -6.76 -15.39
C LEU A 106 27.99 -7.52 -14.78
N THR A 107 28.22 -8.77 -15.20
CA THR A 107 29.34 -9.59 -14.74
C THR A 107 30.67 -8.95 -15.12
N ALA A 108 30.82 -8.48 -16.36
CA ALA A 108 32.03 -7.79 -16.80
C ALA A 108 32.28 -6.50 -16.01
N CYS A 109 31.21 -5.74 -15.70
CA CYS A 109 31.31 -4.52 -14.90
C CYS A 109 31.67 -4.82 -13.43
N ALA A 110 31.06 -5.86 -12.82
CA ALA A 110 31.36 -6.30 -11.46
C ALA A 110 32.82 -6.74 -11.29
N HIS A 111 33.43 -7.29 -12.34
CA HIS A 111 34.84 -7.71 -12.36
C HIS A 111 35.79 -6.61 -12.87
N GLY A 112 35.31 -5.38 -13.12
CA GLY A 112 36.13 -4.26 -13.58
C GLY A 112 36.64 -4.38 -15.03
N LYS A 113 36.14 -5.34 -15.81
CA LYS A 113 36.46 -5.48 -17.25
C LYS A 113 35.72 -4.48 -18.13
N LEU A 114 34.58 -3.99 -17.64
CA LEU A 114 33.73 -3.01 -18.31
C LEU A 114 33.54 -1.80 -17.39
N SER A 115 33.83 -0.59 -17.87
CA SER A 115 33.60 0.62 -17.07
C SER A 115 32.10 0.88 -16.89
N PRO A 116 31.64 1.47 -15.77
CA PRO A 116 30.22 1.79 -15.58
C PRO A 116 29.67 2.74 -16.65
N ARG A 117 30.51 3.65 -17.17
CA ARG A 117 30.15 4.55 -18.25
C ARG A 117 29.89 3.81 -19.56
N ASP A 118 30.73 2.84 -19.89
CA ASP A 118 30.55 1.99 -21.06
C ASP A 118 29.33 1.10 -20.89
N LEU A 119 29.09 0.54 -19.69
CA LEU A 119 27.87 -0.21 -19.37
C LEU A 119 26.62 0.64 -19.64
N ALA A 120 26.53 1.84 -19.06
CA ALA A 120 25.36 2.70 -19.25
C ALA A 120 25.16 3.11 -20.71
N THR A 121 26.26 3.37 -21.44
CA THR A 121 26.21 3.71 -22.87
C THR A 121 25.78 2.51 -23.71
N GLY A 122 26.31 1.31 -23.45
CA GLY A 122 25.92 0.10 -24.16
C GLY A 122 24.45 -0.28 -23.92
N LEU A 123 23.95 -0.15 -22.68
CA LEU A 123 22.52 -0.33 -22.37
C LEU A 123 21.65 0.66 -23.14
N LYS A 124 22.10 1.91 -23.26
CA LYS A 124 21.43 2.93 -24.07
C LYS A 124 21.45 2.56 -25.55
N ASP A 125 22.58 2.12 -26.08
CA ASP A 125 22.72 1.73 -27.49
C ASP A 125 21.82 0.51 -27.82
N LEU A 126 21.68 -0.44 -26.90
CA LEU A 126 20.73 -1.56 -27.05
C LEU A 126 19.27 -1.10 -27.08
N ALA A 127 18.90 -0.19 -26.18
CA ALA A 127 17.54 0.36 -26.10
C ALA A 127 17.22 1.29 -27.30
N ASP A 128 18.21 2.05 -27.78
CA ASP A 128 18.07 2.90 -28.97
C ASP A 128 18.00 2.06 -30.25
N PHE A 129 18.72 0.92 -30.32
CA PHE A 129 18.66 -0.03 -31.43
C PHE A 129 17.31 -0.74 -31.51
N LEU A 130 16.80 -1.24 -30.38
CA LEU A 130 15.49 -1.86 -30.28
C LEU A 130 14.77 -1.40 -29.00
N PRO A 131 13.88 -0.40 -29.07
CA PRO A 131 13.10 0.12 -27.93
C PRO A 131 12.42 -0.91 -27.05
N ALA A 132 11.96 -2.04 -27.62
CA ALA A 132 11.32 -3.13 -26.90
C ALA A 132 12.25 -3.80 -25.87
N THR A 133 13.57 -3.72 -26.05
CA THR A 133 14.55 -4.26 -25.08
C THR A 133 14.48 -3.56 -23.74
N LEU A 134 14.01 -2.32 -23.66
CA LEU A 134 13.91 -1.56 -22.41
C LEU A 134 13.06 -2.27 -21.35
N ALA A 135 11.98 -2.95 -21.77
CA ALA A 135 11.18 -3.79 -20.87
C ALA A 135 11.97 -4.98 -20.33
N THR A 136 12.83 -5.58 -21.17
CA THR A 136 13.73 -6.68 -20.78
C THR A 136 14.82 -6.19 -19.83
N ILE A 137 15.45 -5.05 -20.13
CA ILE A 137 16.45 -4.40 -19.27
C ILE A 137 15.86 -4.15 -17.88
N VAL A 138 14.71 -3.47 -17.83
CA VAL A 138 14.04 -3.15 -16.56
C VAL A 138 13.71 -4.42 -15.79
N SER A 139 13.10 -5.41 -16.42
CA SER A 139 12.66 -6.62 -15.71
C SER A 139 13.83 -7.50 -15.27
N TYR A 140 14.89 -7.60 -16.08
CA TYR A 140 16.09 -8.35 -15.71
C TYR A 140 16.80 -7.70 -14.52
N LEU A 141 17.11 -6.40 -14.62
CA LEU A 141 17.76 -5.66 -13.53
C LEU A 141 16.88 -5.67 -12.28
N SER A 142 15.55 -5.62 -12.42
CA SER A 142 14.60 -5.76 -11.32
C SER A 142 14.74 -7.09 -10.58
N ALA A 143 14.81 -8.18 -11.33
CA ALA A 143 14.98 -9.52 -10.78
C ALA A 143 16.33 -9.64 -10.06
N GLU A 144 17.41 -9.13 -10.66
CA GLU A 144 18.75 -9.16 -10.06
C GLU A 144 18.88 -8.31 -8.78
N VAL A 145 18.20 -7.15 -8.73
CA VAL A 145 18.10 -6.36 -7.48
C VAL A 145 17.41 -7.17 -6.39
N THR A 146 16.30 -7.83 -6.73
CA THR A 146 15.49 -8.59 -5.76
C THR A 146 16.21 -9.85 -5.28
N ARG A 147 17.06 -10.45 -6.12
CA ARG A 147 17.92 -11.58 -5.76
C ARG A 147 19.00 -11.20 -4.74
N GLY A 148 19.48 -9.95 -4.77
CA GLY A 148 20.46 -9.45 -3.81
C GLY A 148 21.85 -10.11 -3.91
N ILE A 149 22.18 -10.73 -5.05
CA ILE A 149 23.44 -11.47 -5.25
C ILE A 149 24.61 -10.52 -5.56
N TRP A 150 24.32 -9.39 -6.19
CA TRP A 150 25.33 -8.45 -6.64
C TRP A 150 25.87 -7.59 -5.50
N LYS A 151 27.20 -7.44 -5.44
CA LYS A 151 27.85 -6.53 -4.50
C LYS A 151 27.43 -5.08 -4.79
N PRO A 152 27.13 -4.28 -3.74
CA PRO A 152 26.90 -2.85 -3.91
C PRO A 152 28.13 -2.13 -4.46
N VAL A 153 27.90 -1.04 -5.21
CA VAL A 153 28.92 -0.17 -5.79
C VAL A 153 28.86 1.22 -5.17
N PHE A 154 30.02 1.89 -5.12
CA PHE A 154 30.15 3.24 -4.57
C PHE A 154 29.82 4.30 -5.62
N MET A 155 28.90 5.19 -5.28
CA MET A 155 28.48 6.34 -6.08
C MET A 155 29.45 7.52 -5.85
N ASN A 156 30.69 7.38 -6.34
CA ASN A 156 31.84 8.22 -6.00
C ASN A 156 32.08 9.44 -6.90
N GLY A 157 31.42 9.52 -8.06
CA GLY A 157 31.57 10.59 -9.05
C GLY A 157 32.65 10.35 -10.10
N THR A 158 33.54 9.37 -9.89
CA THR A 158 34.55 8.97 -10.88
C THR A 158 34.04 7.82 -11.74
N ASP A 159 33.66 6.72 -11.12
CA ASP A 159 33.20 5.52 -11.81
C ASP A 159 31.68 5.57 -11.98
N TRP A 160 30.97 5.92 -10.90
CA TRP A 160 29.53 6.05 -10.87
C TRP A 160 29.11 7.49 -10.56
N PRO A 161 27.93 7.96 -11.01
CA PRO A 161 27.41 9.29 -10.71
C PRO A 161 27.36 9.57 -9.19
N SER A 162 27.80 10.74 -8.71
CA SER A 162 27.79 11.04 -7.27
C SER A 162 26.52 11.79 -6.82
N PRO A 163 25.81 11.33 -5.78
CA PRO A 163 24.67 12.05 -5.19
C PRO A 163 25.11 13.15 -4.21
N SER A 164 26.41 13.29 -3.90
CA SER A 164 26.91 14.07 -2.75
C SER A 164 26.44 15.52 -2.71
N ALA A 165 26.26 16.15 -3.86
CA ALA A 165 25.81 17.54 -3.95
C ALA A 165 24.41 17.79 -3.34
N ASN A 166 23.52 16.80 -3.41
CA ASN A 166 22.11 16.95 -3.01
C ASN A 166 21.69 16.00 -1.88
N LEU A 167 22.46 14.93 -1.62
CA LEU A 167 22.03 13.85 -0.72
C LEU A 167 21.65 14.35 0.67
N PHE A 168 22.51 15.15 1.30
CA PHE A 168 22.22 15.71 2.62
C PHE A 168 20.93 16.56 2.62
N MET A 169 20.74 17.39 1.58
CA MET A 169 19.55 18.23 1.44
C MET A 169 18.28 17.37 1.28
N VAL A 170 18.33 16.33 0.43
CA VAL A 170 17.24 15.39 0.20
C VAL A 170 16.88 14.65 1.48
N GLU A 171 17.86 14.15 2.23
CA GLU A 171 17.62 13.47 3.51
C GLU A 171 16.96 14.38 4.55
N GLN A 172 17.42 15.64 4.66
CA GLN A 172 16.80 16.62 5.57
C GLN A 172 15.37 16.97 5.15
N GLN A 173 15.12 17.08 3.84
CA GLN A 173 13.77 17.31 3.33
C GLN A 173 12.84 16.11 3.58
N ILE A 174 13.34 14.87 3.43
CA ILE A 174 12.60 13.66 3.79
C ILE A 174 12.25 13.68 5.28
N LYS A 175 13.22 13.96 6.17
CA LYS A 175 12.98 14.08 7.61
C LYS A 175 11.92 15.14 7.92
N LYS A 176 11.97 16.29 7.24
CA LYS A 176 10.97 17.35 7.40
C LYS A 176 9.57 16.90 6.96
N ILE A 177 9.44 16.17 5.85
CA ILE A 177 8.15 15.61 5.40
C ILE A 177 7.59 14.66 6.46
N ILE A 178 8.42 13.75 6.96
CA ILE A 178 7.98 12.71 7.89
C ILE A 178 7.60 13.34 9.24
N ALA A 179 8.42 14.25 9.76
CA ALA A 179 8.13 14.99 10.99
C ALA A 179 6.84 15.82 10.89
N ALA A 180 6.54 16.40 9.73
CA ALA A 180 5.29 17.13 9.50
C ALA A 180 4.04 16.24 9.61
N THR A 181 4.19 14.91 9.44
CA THR A 181 3.12 13.94 9.65
C THR A 181 3.03 13.41 11.09
N GLY A 182 3.81 13.95 12.02
CA GLY A 182 3.84 13.49 13.42
C GLY A 182 4.55 12.16 13.62
N VAL A 183 5.40 11.76 12.66
CA VAL A 183 6.22 10.55 12.75
C VAL A 183 7.64 10.98 13.08
N ASP A 184 8.18 10.43 14.16
CA ASP A 184 9.60 10.53 14.51
C ASP A 184 10.31 9.26 14.07
N VAL A 185 11.39 9.43 13.31
CA VAL A 185 12.18 8.31 12.77
C VAL A 185 13.55 8.45 13.42
N PRO A 186 14.10 7.37 14.04
CA PRO A 186 15.47 7.37 14.51
C PRO A 186 16.35 7.90 13.38
N SER A 187 17.31 8.76 13.69
CA SER A 187 18.27 9.21 12.68
C SER A 187 18.99 7.97 12.13
N LEU A 188 18.50 7.44 11.01
CA LEU A 188 19.16 6.39 10.25
C LEU A 188 20.58 6.88 10.06
N ALA A 189 21.52 6.17 10.69
CA ALA A 189 22.82 6.71 11.08
C ALA A 189 23.35 7.61 9.98
N ILE A 190 23.69 8.84 10.34
CA ILE A 190 24.52 9.70 9.49
C ILE A 190 25.81 8.92 9.35
N GLY A 191 25.90 8.12 8.28
CA GLY A 191 27.10 7.43 7.87
C GLY A 191 28.08 8.53 7.49
N GLY A 192 28.78 9.05 8.50
CA GLY A 192 29.89 9.94 8.32
C GLY A 192 30.81 9.36 7.26
N SER A 193 31.18 10.19 6.30
CA SER A 193 32.26 10.00 5.32
C SER A 193 32.25 8.76 4.40
N SER A 194 31.35 7.78 4.53
CA SER A 194 31.27 6.64 3.59
C SER A 194 30.49 7.00 2.32
N PRO A 195 30.99 6.72 1.10
CA PRO A 195 30.28 7.04 -0.13
C PRO A 195 28.96 6.26 -0.21
N ALA A 196 27.92 6.92 -0.72
CA ALA A 196 26.62 6.31 -1.00
C ALA A 196 26.76 5.05 -1.85
N MET A 197 26.06 3.97 -1.48
CA MET A 197 26.12 2.70 -2.21
C MET A 197 24.77 2.32 -2.80
N LEU A 198 24.80 1.73 -3.99
CA LEU A 198 23.64 1.10 -4.64
C LEU A 198 23.99 -0.32 -5.07
N PRO A 199 23.05 -1.27 -5.06
CA PRO A 199 23.22 -2.55 -5.76
C PRO A 199 23.63 -2.31 -7.22
N LEU A 200 24.60 -3.06 -7.74
CA LEU A 200 25.13 -2.86 -9.10
C LEU A 200 24.02 -2.79 -10.19
N PRO A 201 23.01 -3.70 -10.23
CA PRO A 201 21.97 -3.62 -11.24
C PRO A 201 21.12 -2.35 -11.11
N LEU A 202 20.89 -1.87 -9.88
CA LEU A 202 20.18 -0.60 -9.63
C LEU A 202 21.02 0.60 -10.06
N ALA A 203 22.33 0.60 -9.77
CA ALA A 203 23.25 1.64 -10.22
C ALA A 203 23.31 1.73 -11.75
N ALA A 204 23.33 0.58 -12.44
CA ALA A 204 23.28 0.49 -13.90
C ALA A 204 21.97 1.08 -14.46
N LEU A 205 20.82 0.73 -13.86
CA LEU A 205 19.51 1.23 -14.28
C LEU A 205 19.40 2.76 -14.09
N VAL A 206 19.81 3.27 -12.92
CA VAL A 206 19.81 4.72 -12.66
C VAL A 206 20.70 5.44 -13.66
N SER A 207 21.91 4.91 -13.89
CA SER A 207 22.88 5.47 -14.84
C SER A 207 22.32 5.53 -16.26
N LEU A 208 21.68 4.44 -16.73
CA LEU A 208 20.96 4.43 -18.00
C LEU A 208 19.92 5.56 -18.06
N THR A 209 19.07 5.68 -17.04
CA THR A 209 18.00 6.68 -17.08
C THR A 209 18.50 8.14 -17.04
N ILE A 210 19.60 8.40 -16.33
CA ILE A 210 20.21 9.73 -16.31
C ILE A 210 21.03 10.02 -17.59
N THR A 211 21.41 9.03 -18.39
CA THR A 211 22.09 9.26 -19.68
C THR A 211 21.17 9.74 -20.81
N TYR A 212 19.87 9.42 -20.77
CA TYR A 212 18.92 9.92 -21.76
C TYR A 212 18.84 11.45 -21.75
N LYS A 213 18.71 12.11 -22.91
CA LYS A 213 18.38 13.54 -22.93
C LYS A 213 16.94 13.73 -22.41
N LEU A 214 16.53 14.97 -22.17
CA LEU A 214 15.15 15.31 -21.78
C LEU A 214 14.43 15.96 -22.95
N ASP A 215 14.49 15.31 -24.11
CA ASP A 215 13.76 15.73 -25.30
C ASP A 215 12.48 14.90 -25.46
N LYS A 216 11.57 15.36 -26.33
CA LYS A 216 10.26 14.73 -26.55
C LYS A 216 10.36 13.30 -27.08
N ALA A 217 11.49 12.93 -27.69
CA ALA A 217 11.73 11.58 -28.21
C ALA A 217 12.12 10.61 -27.08
N SER A 218 12.98 11.04 -26.17
CA SER A 218 13.47 10.27 -25.04
C SER A 218 12.55 10.25 -23.82
N GLU A 219 11.61 11.19 -23.73
CA GLU A 219 10.59 11.26 -22.67
C GLU A 219 9.80 9.94 -22.55
N ARG A 220 9.51 9.27 -23.67
CA ARG A 220 8.79 7.99 -23.68
C ARG A 220 9.53 6.87 -22.95
N PHE A 221 10.86 6.85 -23.06
CA PHE A 221 11.70 5.86 -22.37
C PHE A 221 11.74 6.12 -20.86
N ILE A 222 11.85 7.39 -20.46
CA ILE A 222 11.87 7.79 -19.05
C ILE A 222 10.50 7.52 -18.39
N VAL A 223 9.40 7.77 -19.09
CA VAL A 223 8.05 7.44 -18.61
C VAL A 223 7.86 5.93 -18.39
N LEU A 224 8.46 5.08 -19.23
CA LEU A 224 8.43 3.63 -19.06
C LEU A 224 9.27 3.16 -17.87
N VAL A 225 10.50 3.67 -17.73
CA VAL A 225 11.48 3.17 -16.76
C VAL A 225 11.32 3.78 -15.37
N GLY A 226 10.87 5.03 -15.28
CA GLY A 226 10.76 5.78 -14.02
C GLY A 226 9.95 5.05 -12.93
N PRO A 227 8.74 4.53 -13.22
CA PRO A 227 7.95 3.77 -12.26
C PRO A 227 8.67 2.51 -11.76
N ALA A 228 9.36 1.80 -12.66
CA ALA A 228 10.09 0.60 -12.30
C ALA A 228 11.33 0.93 -11.44
N LEU A 229 12.08 1.97 -11.80
CA LEU A 229 13.20 2.44 -11.00
C LEU A 229 12.76 2.83 -9.58
N SER A 230 11.59 3.47 -9.46
CA SER A 230 11.02 3.84 -8.18
C SER A 230 10.60 2.59 -7.38
N SER A 231 9.88 1.67 -7.99
CA SER A 231 9.46 0.43 -7.33
C SER A 231 10.66 -0.40 -6.84
N LEU A 232 11.75 -0.45 -7.59
CA LEU A 232 12.96 -1.18 -7.20
C LEU A 232 13.68 -0.52 -6.05
N ALA A 233 13.84 0.80 -6.11
CA ALA A 233 14.48 1.55 -5.07
C ALA A 233 13.69 1.47 -3.75
N GLU A 234 12.36 1.37 -3.81
CA GLU A 234 11.49 1.09 -2.66
C GLU A 234 11.71 -0.30 -2.05
N SER A 235 12.05 -1.31 -2.85
CA SER A 235 12.33 -2.66 -2.37
C SER A 235 13.72 -2.81 -1.74
N CYS A 236 14.62 -1.86 -2.01
CA CYS A 236 15.99 -1.84 -1.49
C CYS A 236 16.08 -1.17 -0.13
N PRO A 237 17.09 -1.52 0.70
CA PRO A 237 17.30 -0.84 1.97
C PRO A 237 17.60 0.65 1.76
N TRP A 238 17.21 1.45 2.75
CA TRP A 238 17.68 2.83 2.88
C TRP A 238 19.22 2.89 2.81
N PRO A 239 19.85 3.86 2.10
CA PRO A 239 19.30 5.06 1.47
C PRO A 239 19.17 4.99 -0.08
N CYS A 240 18.83 3.84 -0.66
CA CYS A 240 18.78 3.70 -2.14
C CYS A 240 17.88 4.74 -2.85
N MET A 241 16.67 4.97 -2.34
CA MET A 241 15.76 5.98 -2.89
C MET A 241 16.27 7.42 -2.74
N PRO A 242 16.74 7.87 -1.56
CA PRO A 242 17.40 9.16 -1.40
C PRO A 242 18.55 9.40 -2.38
N ILE A 243 19.38 8.37 -2.63
CA ILE A 243 20.47 8.45 -3.62
C ILE A 243 19.90 8.71 -5.02
N ILE A 244 18.89 7.95 -5.43
CA ILE A 244 18.26 8.08 -6.75
C ILE A 244 17.58 9.43 -6.92
N ALA A 245 16.84 9.88 -5.91
CA ALA A 245 16.22 11.20 -5.88
C ALA A 245 17.27 12.31 -6.01
N SER A 246 18.41 12.16 -5.33
CA SER A 246 19.51 13.13 -5.38
C SER A 246 20.14 13.23 -6.76
N LEU A 247 20.41 12.10 -7.40
CA LEU A 247 20.97 12.03 -8.77
C LEU A 247 20.01 12.63 -9.80
N TRP A 248 18.72 12.31 -9.70
CA TRP A 248 17.73 12.87 -10.61
C TRP A 248 17.45 14.35 -10.36
N ALA A 249 17.52 14.82 -9.11
CA ALA A 249 17.38 16.24 -8.78
C ALA A 249 18.51 17.09 -9.39
N GLN A 250 19.72 16.53 -9.57
CA GLN A 250 20.81 17.19 -10.30
C GLN A 250 20.47 17.41 -11.78
N LYS A 251 19.77 16.43 -12.38
CA LYS A 251 19.42 16.47 -13.79
C LYS A 251 18.14 17.25 -14.08
N VAL A 252 17.12 17.10 -13.24
CA VAL A 252 15.78 17.69 -13.42
C VAL A 252 15.32 18.34 -12.11
N LYS A 253 15.73 19.60 -11.90
CA LYS A 253 15.38 20.34 -10.69
C LYS A 253 13.87 20.42 -10.44
N ARG A 254 13.05 20.52 -11.49
CA ARG A 254 11.57 20.56 -11.37
C ARG A 254 10.92 19.27 -10.82
N TRP A 255 11.66 18.16 -10.79
CA TRP A 255 11.16 16.88 -10.25
C TRP A 255 11.62 16.62 -8.81
N SER A 256 12.43 17.52 -8.22
CA SER A 256 12.99 17.34 -6.87
C SER A 256 11.92 16.99 -5.85
N ASP A 257 10.85 17.78 -5.78
CA ASP A 257 9.85 17.66 -4.72
C ASP A 257 9.08 16.34 -4.84
N PHE A 258 8.76 15.94 -6.07
CA PHE A 258 8.11 14.66 -6.36
C PHE A 258 9.01 13.46 -5.97
N LEU A 259 10.30 13.53 -6.29
CA LEU A 259 11.26 12.46 -6.00
C LEU A 259 11.57 12.36 -4.50
N VAL A 260 11.76 13.50 -3.83
CA VAL A 260 11.97 13.58 -2.38
C VAL A 260 10.75 13.04 -1.64
N PHE A 261 9.55 13.40 -2.07
CA PHE A 261 8.31 12.83 -1.52
C PHE A 261 8.15 11.34 -1.83
N SER A 262 8.58 10.88 -3.00
CA SER A 262 8.56 9.45 -3.33
C SER A 262 9.55 8.67 -2.44
N ALA A 263 10.71 9.26 -2.15
CA ALA A 263 11.74 8.69 -1.31
C ALA A 263 11.36 8.67 0.19
N SER A 264 10.52 9.58 0.68
CA SER A 264 10.08 9.54 2.08
C SER A 264 9.28 8.28 2.43
N ARG A 265 8.67 7.63 1.43
CA ARG A 265 7.88 6.40 1.59
C ARG A 265 8.72 5.20 2.04
N THR A 266 10.00 5.15 1.68
CA THR A 266 10.84 3.97 1.95
C THR A 266 11.13 3.76 3.42
N VAL A 267 10.99 4.81 4.24
CA VAL A 267 11.16 4.69 5.69
C VAL A 267 10.13 3.73 6.28
N PHE A 268 8.88 3.83 5.84
CA PHE A 268 7.76 3.02 6.33
C PHE A 268 7.79 1.56 5.85
N HIS A 269 8.58 1.25 4.83
CA HIS A 269 8.73 -0.13 4.34
C HIS A 269 9.55 -1.00 5.32
N HIS A 270 10.40 -0.38 6.13
CA HIS A 270 11.31 -1.07 7.04
C HIS A 270 11.04 -0.81 8.53
N ASP A 271 10.24 0.20 8.85
CA ASP A 271 9.94 0.60 10.22
C ASP A 271 8.44 0.47 10.51
N SER A 272 8.07 -0.62 11.18
CA SER A 272 6.69 -0.85 11.61
C SER A 272 6.21 0.17 12.64
N ASP A 273 7.10 0.73 13.46
CA ASP A 273 6.74 1.75 14.45
C ASP A 273 6.39 3.07 13.75
N ALA A 274 7.16 3.46 12.73
CA ALA A 274 6.83 4.61 11.88
C ALA A 274 5.44 4.47 11.22
N VAL A 275 5.05 3.26 10.82
CA VAL A 275 3.70 2.98 10.30
C VAL A 275 2.64 3.17 11.39
N VAL A 276 2.86 2.67 12.61
CA VAL A 276 1.93 2.85 13.74
C VAL A 276 1.80 4.32 14.13
N GLN A 277 2.91 5.06 14.17
CA GLN A 277 2.91 6.51 14.40
C GLN A 277 2.11 7.24 13.31
N LEU A 278 2.28 6.86 12.03
CA LEU A 278 1.52 7.46 10.93
C LEU A 278 0.02 7.18 11.03
N LEU A 279 -0.36 5.94 11.38
CA LEU A 279 -1.74 5.57 11.65
C LEU A 279 -2.31 6.40 12.81
N ARG A 280 -1.58 6.53 13.91
CA ARG A 280 -1.96 7.38 15.04
C ARG A 280 -2.20 8.82 14.60
N SER A 281 -1.29 9.39 13.80
CA SER A 281 -1.46 10.73 13.22
C SER A 281 -2.68 10.85 12.32
N CYS A 282 -3.05 9.81 11.57
CA CYS A 282 -4.29 9.78 10.79
C CYS A 282 -5.53 9.86 11.70
N PHE A 283 -5.56 9.11 12.80
CA PHE A 283 -6.64 9.17 13.80
C PHE A 283 -6.68 10.55 14.48
N THR A 284 -5.54 11.07 14.96
CA THR A 284 -5.46 12.39 15.60
C THR A 284 -5.90 13.51 14.67
N SER A 285 -5.44 13.50 13.41
CA SER A 285 -5.82 14.50 12.41
C SER A 285 -7.31 14.43 12.06
N THR A 286 -7.86 13.23 11.95
CA THR A 286 -9.29 13.05 11.64
C THR A 286 -10.18 13.48 12.81
N LEU A 287 -9.79 13.17 14.05
CA LEU A 287 -10.60 13.47 15.23
C LEU A 287 -10.43 14.88 15.77
N GLY A 288 -9.32 15.55 15.44
CA GLY A 288 -8.99 16.90 15.90
C GLY A 288 -8.57 16.96 17.38
N ILE A 289 -7.89 18.06 17.74
CA ILE A 289 -7.28 18.24 19.07
C ILE A 289 -8.31 18.70 20.13
N ASN A 290 -9.48 19.23 19.74
CA ASN A 290 -10.45 19.83 20.69
C ASN A 290 -11.88 19.25 20.57
N PRO A 291 -12.50 18.76 21.67
CA PRO A 291 -13.85 18.18 21.66
C PRO A 291 -14.99 19.19 21.52
N ALA A 292 -14.72 20.48 21.72
CA ALA A 292 -15.76 21.49 21.96
C ALA A 292 -16.42 22.05 20.69
N THR A 293 -15.82 21.85 19.50
CA THR A 293 -16.29 22.45 18.25
C THR A 293 -16.06 21.50 17.09
N ILE A 294 -17.15 21.01 16.47
CA ILE A 294 -17.14 20.21 15.23
C ILE A 294 -16.48 20.98 14.06
N TYR A 295 -16.26 22.30 14.22
CA TYR A 295 -15.78 23.22 13.19
C TYR A 295 -14.36 23.76 13.37
N SER A 296 -13.51 23.20 14.23
CA SER A 296 -12.10 23.59 14.23
C SER A 296 -11.13 22.41 14.26
N ASN A 297 -10.51 22.19 13.10
CA ASN A 297 -9.27 21.45 12.83
C ASN A 297 -9.31 19.90 12.83
N GLY A 298 -10.45 19.28 12.52
CA GLY A 298 -10.54 17.82 12.30
C GLY A 298 -11.23 17.44 10.97
N GLY A 299 -11.32 16.14 10.69
CA GLY A 299 -12.04 15.57 9.55
C GLY A 299 -11.19 15.26 8.32
N VAL A 300 -11.84 14.95 7.20
CA VAL A 300 -11.17 14.52 5.95
C VAL A 300 -10.22 15.60 5.41
N GLY A 301 -10.57 16.88 5.58
CA GLY A 301 -9.71 18.01 5.19
C GLY A 301 -8.41 18.08 5.98
N ALA A 302 -8.42 17.75 7.27
CA ALA A 302 -7.20 17.67 8.08
C ALA A 302 -6.39 16.40 7.74
N LEU A 303 -7.07 15.27 7.50
CA LEU A 303 -6.45 14.00 7.15
C LEU A 303 -5.73 14.05 5.79
N LEU A 304 -6.36 14.66 4.79
CA LEU A 304 -5.86 14.70 3.41
C LEU A 304 -5.23 16.05 3.04
N GLY A 305 -5.38 17.08 3.88
CA GLY A 305 -4.95 18.45 3.59
C GLY A 305 -5.71 19.07 2.41
N HIS A 306 -5.21 20.21 1.93
CA HIS A 306 -5.71 20.86 0.71
C HIS A 306 -5.07 20.31 -0.59
N GLY A 307 -4.57 19.08 -0.56
CA GLY A 307 -3.87 18.45 -1.68
C GLY A 307 -2.39 18.86 -1.79
N PHE A 308 -1.63 18.05 -2.53
CA PHE A 308 -0.22 18.29 -2.82
C PHE A 308 -0.12 19.47 -3.81
N GLY A 309 0.53 20.58 -3.42
CA GLY A 309 0.77 21.71 -4.33
C GLY A 309 0.03 23.03 -4.03
N SER A 310 -0.53 23.24 -2.84
CA SER A 310 -0.99 24.58 -2.43
C SER A 310 0.24 25.49 -2.22
N HIS A 311 0.53 26.31 -3.22
CA HIS A 311 1.66 27.22 -3.28
C HIS A 311 1.74 28.13 -2.04
N PHE A 312 2.75 27.92 -1.20
CA PHE A 312 3.49 29.01 -0.59
C PHE A 312 4.87 29.04 -1.23
N SER A 313 5.17 30.16 -1.86
CA SER A 313 6.47 30.55 -2.40
C SER A 313 7.62 30.09 -1.49
N GLY A 314 8.40 29.10 -1.95
CA GLY A 314 9.72 28.79 -1.39
C GLY A 314 9.85 27.58 -0.47
N GLY A 315 8.84 26.72 -0.33
CA GLY A 315 8.99 25.48 0.45
C GLY A 315 7.89 24.43 0.21
N MET A 316 8.20 23.16 0.53
CA MET A 316 7.19 22.08 0.52
C MET A 316 6.09 22.39 1.54
N SER A 317 4.83 22.40 1.08
CA SER A 317 3.66 22.43 1.97
C SER A 317 3.67 21.21 2.89
N ALA A 318 3.24 21.38 4.15
CA ALA A 318 3.19 20.28 5.11
C ALA A 318 2.32 19.14 4.56
N VAL A 319 2.90 17.95 4.44
CA VAL A 319 2.19 16.77 3.94
C VAL A 319 1.20 16.32 5.01
N ALA A 320 -0.07 16.14 4.64
CA ALA A 320 -1.06 15.61 5.56
C ALA A 320 -0.85 14.08 5.75
N PRO A 321 -1.07 13.55 6.97
CA PRO A 321 -0.76 12.15 7.29
C PRO A 321 -1.51 11.15 6.41
N GLY A 322 -2.77 11.43 6.04
CA GLY A 322 -3.56 10.57 5.15
C GLY A 322 -3.02 10.54 3.71
N ILE A 323 -2.47 11.63 3.19
CA ILE A 323 -1.83 11.64 1.87
C ILE A 323 -0.57 10.77 1.88
N LEU A 324 0.24 10.86 2.93
CA LEU A 324 1.42 10.01 3.08
C LEU A 324 1.01 8.53 3.20
N TYR A 325 0.00 8.23 4.01
CA TYR A 325 -0.51 6.87 4.16
C TYR A 325 -1.05 6.28 2.85
N LEU A 326 -1.82 7.05 2.07
CA LEU A 326 -2.30 6.63 0.75
C LEU A 326 -1.17 6.31 -0.23
N ARG A 327 0.04 6.83 0.00
CA ARG A 327 1.21 6.55 -0.82
C ARG A 327 2.06 5.40 -0.29
N VAL A 328 1.98 5.12 1.00
CA VAL A 328 2.78 4.12 1.73
C VAL A 328 2.06 2.78 1.89
N HIS A 329 0.72 2.74 1.98
CA HIS A 329 -0.01 1.52 2.36
C HIS A 329 0.31 0.28 1.50
N ARG A 330 0.64 0.47 0.22
CA ARG A 330 0.99 -0.64 -0.70
C ARG A 330 2.39 -1.22 -0.48
N SER A 331 3.27 -0.48 0.17
CA SER A 331 4.65 -0.89 0.45
C SER A 331 4.84 -1.42 1.87
N ILE A 332 3.78 -1.60 2.66
CA ILE A 332 3.88 -2.20 3.99
C ILE A 332 4.04 -3.72 3.83
N ARG A 333 5.17 -4.29 4.27
CA ARG A 333 5.49 -5.72 4.08
C ARG A 333 4.59 -6.66 4.90
N ASN A 334 4.42 -6.38 6.19
CA ASN A 334 3.60 -7.19 7.07
C ASN A 334 2.26 -6.49 7.28
N ILE A 335 1.26 -6.78 6.46
CA ILE A 335 -0.05 -6.15 6.58
C ILE A 335 -0.93 -6.79 7.66
N LEU A 336 -0.57 -7.97 8.18
CA LEU A 336 -1.42 -8.74 9.10
C LEU A 336 -1.55 -8.07 10.47
N TYR A 337 -0.47 -7.46 10.99
CA TYR A 337 -0.51 -6.76 12.28
C TYR A 337 -1.34 -5.45 12.23
N LEU A 338 -1.58 -4.91 11.03
CA LEU A 338 -2.27 -3.63 10.87
C LEU A 338 -3.71 -3.68 11.39
N THR A 339 -4.40 -4.83 11.32
CA THR A 339 -5.77 -4.95 11.83
C THR A 339 -5.80 -4.80 13.35
N GLU A 340 -4.83 -5.37 14.06
CA GLU A 340 -4.68 -5.23 15.51
C GLU A 340 -4.33 -3.80 15.90
N GLU A 341 -3.40 -3.16 15.19
CA GLU A 341 -3.02 -1.77 15.46
C GLU A 341 -4.15 -0.78 15.18
N ILE A 342 -4.87 -0.95 14.07
CA ILE A 342 -6.04 -0.10 13.75
C ILE A 342 -7.15 -0.29 14.79
N LEU A 343 -7.39 -1.53 15.24
CA LEU A 343 -8.35 -1.84 16.29
C LEU A 343 -7.94 -1.20 17.63
N SER A 344 -6.66 -1.29 17.99
CA SER A 344 -6.10 -0.65 19.19
C SER A 344 -6.24 0.87 19.15
N LEU A 345 -5.88 1.50 18.03
CA LEU A 345 -6.02 2.95 17.82
C LEU A 345 -7.49 3.40 17.84
N LEU A 346 -8.40 2.61 17.29
CA LEU A 346 -9.85 2.85 17.38
C LEU A 346 -10.30 2.87 18.84
N MET A 347 -9.94 1.85 19.63
CA MET A 347 -10.34 1.75 21.03
C MET A 347 -9.68 2.81 21.92
N SER A 348 -8.43 3.19 21.63
CA SER A 348 -7.78 4.37 22.25
C SER A 348 -8.55 5.64 21.95
N SER A 349 -8.94 5.85 20.68
CA SER A 349 -9.70 7.02 20.27
C SER A 349 -11.06 7.10 20.95
N VAL A 350 -11.75 5.96 21.12
CA VAL A 350 -13.02 5.88 21.86
C VAL A 350 -12.83 6.29 23.33
N ARG A 351 -11.75 5.81 23.97
CA ARG A 351 -11.42 6.16 25.35
C ARG A 351 -11.20 7.66 25.50
N ASP A 352 -10.48 8.28 24.57
CA ASP A 352 -10.22 9.72 24.56
C ASP A 352 -11.51 10.52 24.32
N ILE A 353 -12.37 10.09 23.39
CA ILE A 353 -13.68 10.70 23.14
C ILE A 353 -14.53 10.66 24.41
N GLY A 354 -14.64 9.48 25.05
CA GLY A 354 -15.43 9.31 26.26
C GLY A 354 -14.92 10.15 27.43
N ARG A 355 -13.60 10.20 27.67
CA ARG A 355 -12.99 11.05 28.72
C ARG A 355 -13.20 12.55 28.46
N SER A 356 -13.12 12.97 27.20
CA SER A 356 -13.20 14.38 26.80
C SER A 356 -14.61 14.99 26.88
N GLY A 357 -15.66 14.17 26.72
CA GLY A 357 -17.06 14.59 26.91
C GLY A 357 -17.46 14.81 28.38
N LEU A 358 -16.56 14.51 29.32
CA LEU A 358 -16.80 14.37 30.76
C LEU A 358 -15.83 15.22 31.61
N SER A 359 -15.41 16.41 31.17
CA SER A 359 -14.51 17.22 32.01
C SER A 359 -15.13 17.46 33.39
N ARG A 360 -14.47 16.93 34.43
CA ARG A 360 -14.95 16.82 35.81
C ARG A 360 -15.40 18.17 36.40
N GLU A 361 -14.71 19.23 36.01
CA GLU A 361 -15.05 20.62 36.40
C GLU A 361 -16.38 21.13 35.83
N LYS A 362 -16.80 20.68 34.64
CA LYS A 362 -18.07 21.09 34.04
C LYS A 362 -19.23 20.31 34.62
N LEU A 363 -19.04 19.03 34.95
CA LEU A 363 -20.08 18.16 35.51
C LEU A 363 -20.52 18.59 36.91
N GLU A 364 -19.56 18.96 37.77
CA GLU A 364 -19.81 19.52 39.11
C GLU A 364 -20.61 20.83 39.07
N LYS A 365 -20.30 21.72 38.11
CA LYS A 365 -21.05 22.97 37.89
C LYS A 365 -22.44 22.74 37.32
N LEU A 366 -22.64 21.70 36.49
CA LEU A 366 -23.91 21.40 35.83
C LEU A 366 -24.89 20.58 36.69
N LYS A 367 -24.43 19.76 37.64
CA LYS A 367 -25.33 19.10 38.61
C LYS A 367 -26.17 20.10 39.42
N LYS A 368 -25.71 21.36 39.54
CA LYS A 368 -26.45 22.46 40.16
C LYS A 368 -27.51 23.11 39.27
N ALA A 369 -27.55 22.80 37.96
CA ALA A 369 -28.48 23.40 37.01
C ALA A 369 -29.51 22.39 36.49
N LYS A 370 -30.79 22.81 36.41
CA LYS A 370 -31.97 22.02 35.97
C LYS A 370 -31.92 21.46 34.53
N PHE A 371 -30.81 21.63 33.82
CA PHE A 371 -30.62 21.30 32.39
C PHE A 371 -29.76 20.03 32.13
N GLY A 372 -29.38 19.29 33.17
CA GLY A 372 -28.46 18.15 33.06
C GLY A 372 -28.88 17.04 32.08
N LEU A 373 -30.19 16.76 31.92
CA LEU A 373 -30.67 15.67 31.07
C LEU A 373 -30.54 15.98 29.56
N ARG A 374 -30.94 17.19 29.13
CA ARG A 374 -30.82 17.62 27.71
C ARG A 374 -29.35 17.75 27.30
N TYR A 375 -28.48 18.25 28.18
CA TYR A 375 -27.05 18.38 27.88
C TYR A 375 -26.34 17.01 27.79
N ARG A 376 -26.71 16.04 28.64
CA ARG A 376 -26.18 14.66 28.59
C ARG A 376 -26.50 13.98 27.25
N GLN A 377 -27.71 14.16 26.73
CA GLN A 377 -28.15 13.62 25.45
C GLN A 377 -27.43 14.27 24.25
N VAL A 378 -27.21 15.59 24.29
CA VAL A 378 -26.44 16.33 23.26
C VAL A 378 -24.96 15.94 23.29
N SER A 379 -24.38 15.71 24.47
CA SER A 379 -23.00 15.22 24.64
C SER A 379 -22.83 13.79 24.09
N LEU A 380 -23.79 12.90 24.32
CA LEU A 380 -23.78 11.54 23.78
C LEU A 380 -23.89 11.50 22.25
N GLY A 381 -24.74 12.34 21.65
CA GLY A 381 -24.87 12.44 20.20
C GLY A 381 -23.58 12.92 19.52
N ALA A 382 -22.91 13.91 20.12
CA ALA A 382 -21.61 14.40 19.64
C ALA A 382 -20.52 13.33 19.77
N ALA A 383 -20.45 12.64 20.91
CA ALA A 383 -19.51 11.53 21.12
C ALA A 383 -19.73 10.39 20.12
N THR A 384 -20.98 10.00 19.89
CA THR A 384 -21.34 8.95 18.92
C THR A 384 -20.94 9.32 17.50
N THR A 385 -21.09 10.59 17.11
CA THR A 385 -20.66 11.08 15.78
C THR A 385 -19.14 10.98 15.62
N ARG A 386 -18.36 11.33 16.64
CA ARG A 386 -16.90 11.19 16.62
C ARG A 386 -16.46 9.72 16.61
N VAL A 387 -17.16 8.85 17.34
CA VAL A 387 -16.93 7.41 17.32
C VAL A 387 -17.19 6.82 15.93
N ARG A 388 -18.29 7.19 15.27
CA ARG A 388 -18.58 6.79 13.89
C ARG A 388 -17.49 7.24 12.93
N LEU A 389 -16.96 8.46 13.11
CA LEU A 389 -15.87 8.98 12.30
C LEU A 389 -14.57 8.16 12.50
N ALA A 390 -14.22 7.84 13.75
CA ALA A 390 -13.07 7.00 14.06
C ALA A 390 -13.22 5.60 13.43
N ALA A 391 -14.39 4.98 13.58
CA ALA A 391 -14.70 3.67 13.00
C ALA A 391 -14.65 3.69 11.46
N SER A 392 -15.14 4.76 10.83
CA SER A 392 -15.09 4.93 9.37
C SER A 392 -13.67 5.06 8.85
N LEU A 393 -12.82 5.81 9.57
CA LEU A 393 -11.39 5.90 9.27
C LEU A 393 -10.74 4.53 9.38
N GLY A 394 -10.92 3.85 10.52
CA GLY A 394 -10.36 2.51 10.75
C GLY A 394 -10.75 1.54 9.63
N ALA A 395 -12.03 1.50 9.26
CA ALA A 395 -12.52 0.64 8.19
C ALA A 395 -11.87 0.96 6.83
N SER A 396 -11.68 2.25 6.54
CA SER A 396 -11.03 2.70 5.31
C SER A 396 -9.56 2.27 5.28
N LEU A 397 -8.84 2.39 6.40
CA LEU A 397 -7.43 2.01 6.51
C LEU A 397 -7.23 0.49 6.37
N VAL A 398 -8.09 -0.32 6.99
CA VAL A 398 -8.09 -1.80 6.82
C VAL A 398 -8.32 -2.17 5.36
N TRP A 399 -9.34 -1.57 4.74
CA TRP A 399 -9.68 -1.85 3.34
C TRP A 399 -8.56 -1.45 2.38
N LEU A 400 -7.98 -0.26 2.56
CA LEU A 400 -6.88 0.23 1.71
C LEU A 400 -5.64 -0.67 1.85
N SER A 401 -5.29 -1.10 3.06
CA SER A 401 -4.05 -1.84 3.31
C SER A 401 -4.04 -3.24 2.72
N GLY A 402 -5.15 -3.98 2.84
CA GLY A 402 -5.15 -5.38 2.44
C GLY A 402 -6.52 -5.93 2.05
N GLY A 403 -7.45 -5.03 1.69
CA GLY A 403 -8.71 -5.35 1.05
C GLY A 403 -9.47 -6.49 1.74
N LEU A 404 -9.96 -7.43 0.92
CA LEU A 404 -10.76 -8.55 1.38
C LEU A 404 -10.02 -9.44 2.39
N SER A 405 -8.71 -9.68 2.22
CA SER A 405 -7.94 -10.54 3.12
C SER A 405 -7.91 -10.02 4.56
N LEU A 406 -7.64 -8.72 4.75
CA LEU A 406 -7.61 -8.14 6.10
C LEU A 406 -9.01 -8.00 6.70
N VAL A 407 -10.04 -7.74 5.89
CA VAL A 407 -11.42 -7.74 6.38
C VAL A 407 -11.83 -9.12 6.87
N GLN A 408 -11.43 -10.18 6.16
CA GLN A 408 -11.69 -11.56 6.59
C GLN A 408 -10.93 -11.90 7.88
N LEU A 409 -9.64 -11.55 7.96
CA LEU A 409 -8.82 -11.72 9.16
C LEU A 409 -9.43 -10.99 10.36
N LEU A 410 -9.83 -9.73 10.17
CA LEU A 410 -10.46 -8.92 11.20
C LEU A 410 -11.71 -9.59 11.78
N ILE A 411 -12.61 -10.03 10.90
CA ILE A 411 -13.93 -10.56 11.31
C ILE A 411 -13.82 -11.97 11.90
N LYS A 412 -12.99 -12.84 11.31
CA LYS A 412 -12.89 -14.24 11.75
C LYS A 412 -11.94 -14.45 12.94
N GLU A 413 -10.90 -13.64 13.05
CA GLU A 413 -9.78 -13.94 13.96
C GLU A 413 -9.51 -12.78 14.91
N THR A 414 -9.13 -11.60 14.40
CA THR A 414 -8.68 -10.49 15.24
C THR A 414 -9.77 -10.04 16.22
N LEU A 415 -11.01 -9.85 15.76
CA LEU A 415 -12.07 -9.33 16.60
C LEU A 415 -12.62 -10.36 17.60
N PRO A 416 -12.92 -11.63 17.22
CA PRO A 416 -13.24 -12.65 18.21
C PRO A 416 -12.14 -12.80 19.26
N SER A 417 -10.87 -12.83 18.85
CA SER A 417 -9.74 -12.90 19.80
C SER A 417 -9.69 -11.69 20.73
N TRP A 418 -9.96 -10.49 20.22
CA TRP A 418 -10.07 -9.29 21.04
C TRP A 418 -11.19 -9.38 22.08
N PHE A 419 -12.36 -9.92 21.72
CA PHE A 419 -13.47 -10.12 22.67
C PHE A 419 -13.18 -11.17 23.75
N LEU A 420 -12.40 -12.19 23.41
CA LEU A 420 -11.97 -13.25 24.34
C LEU A 420 -10.85 -12.79 25.28
N SER A 421 -10.02 -11.85 24.84
CA SER A 421 -8.93 -11.30 25.65
C SER A 421 -9.43 -10.50 26.85
N THR A 422 -8.80 -10.66 28.00
CA THR A 422 -9.05 -9.84 29.18
C THR A 422 -8.49 -8.43 28.97
N HIS A 423 -9.35 -7.43 28.97
CA HIS A 423 -8.92 -6.02 28.92
C HIS A 423 -8.81 -5.50 30.35
N THR A 424 -7.59 -5.24 30.82
CA THR A 424 -7.39 -4.70 32.18
C THR A 424 -8.11 -3.34 32.31
N PRO A 425 -9.04 -3.19 33.27
CA PRO A 425 -9.62 -1.88 33.54
C PRO A 425 -8.52 -0.98 34.11
N ASP A 426 -8.31 0.19 33.49
CA ASP A 426 -7.45 1.22 34.08
C ASP A 426 -7.94 1.46 35.51
N ARG A 427 -7.09 1.22 36.51
CA ARG A 427 -7.36 1.37 37.95
C ARG A 427 -7.45 2.84 38.40
N ASP A 428 -8.03 3.72 37.58
CA ASP A 428 -8.34 5.10 37.98
C ASP A 428 -9.82 5.21 38.32
N GLY A 429 -10.08 5.25 39.63
CA GLY A 429 -11.41 5.26 40.23
C GLY A 429 -12.29 6.43 39.81
N GLY A 430 -13.50 6.09 39.38
CA GLY A 430 -14.62 6.99 39.11
C GLY A 430 -15.62 6.33 38.16
N GLU A 431 -16.86 6.80 38.11
CA GLU A 431 -17.94 6.25 37.27
C GLU A 431 -17.99 6.76 35.79
N PRO A 432 -16.94 6.67 34.94
CA PRO A 432 -17.11 6.80 33.48
C PRO A 432 -16.80 5.51 32.67
N GLY A 433 -16.58 4.36 33.32
CA GLY A 433 -16.28 3.09 32.65
C GLY A 433 -17.41 2.60 31.71
N ASP A 434 -18.67 2.74 32.14
CA ASP A 434 -19.83 2.17 31.44
C ASP A 434 -20.16 2.89 30.11
N LEU A 435 -19.98 4.22 30.07
CA LEU A 435 -20.16 4.99 28.83
C LEU A 435 -19.05 4.71 27.81
N VAL A 436 -17.80 4.62 28.25
CA VAL A 436 -16.67 4.31 27.37
C VAL A 436 -16.81 2.89 26.80
N ALA A 437 -17.22 1.94 27.64
CA ALA A 437 -17.53 0.57 27.23
C ALA A 437 -18.65 0.53 26.17
N MET A 438 -19.77 1.19 26.43
CA MET A 438 -20.89 1.30 25.49
C MET A 438 -20.45 1.92 24.14
N LEU A 439 -19.74 3.05 24.17
CA LEU A 439 -19.20 3.69 22.96
C LEU A 439 -18.23 2.77 22.23
N GLY A 440 -17.44 1.97 22.96
CA GLY A 440 -16.54 0.95 22.43
C GLY A 440 -17.29 -0.10 21.63
N GLY A 441 -18.35 -0.66 22.20
CA GLY A 441 -19.20 -1.64 21.49
C GLY A 441 -19.78 -1.07 20.19
N TYR A 442 -20.34 0.14 20.24
CA TYR A 442 -20.84 0.80 19.03
C TYR A 442 -19.74 1.10 18.01
N ALA A 443 -18.55 1.53 18.44
CA ALA A 443 -17.40 1.78 17.57
C ALA A 443 -17.03 0.53 16.77
N LEU A 444 -16.92 -0.60 17.47
CA LEU A 444 -16.61 -1.90 16.87
C LEU A 444 -17.70 -2.34 15.91
N ALA A 445 -18.99 -2.15 16.25
CA ALA A 445 -20.09 -2.49 15.37
C ALA A 445 -20.03 -1.70 14.05
N TYR A 446 -19.85 -0.38 14.14
CA TYR A 446 -19.70 0.48 12.96
C TYR A 446 -18.47 0.10 12.13
N PHE A 447 -17.33 -0.12 12.78
CA PHE A 447 -16.07 -0.48 12.14
C PHE A 447 -16.21 -1.78 11.33
N VAL A 448 -16.78 -2.81 11.93
CA VAL A 448 -16.91 -4.13 11.31
C VAL A 448 -17.91 -4.13 10.17
N VAL A 449 -19.07 -3.48 10.34
CA VAL A 449 -20.06 -3.39 9.27
C VAL A 449 -19.49 -2.60 8.10
N LEU A 450 -18.81 -1.48 8.33
CA LEU A 450 -18.16 -0.72 7.25
C LEU A 450 -17.06 -1.50 6.53
N CYS A 451 -16.23 -2.26 7.26
CA CYS A 451 -15.28 -3.18 6.65
C CYS A 451 -15.97 -4.20 5.74
N GLY A 452 -17.06 -4.81 6.21
CA GLY A 452 -17.83 -5.77 5.42
C GLY A 452 -18.53 -5.14 4.21
N THR A 453 -19.04 -3.91 4.32
CA THR A 453 -19.68 -3.22 3.18
C THR A 453 -18.66 -2.82 2.12
N PHE A 454 -17.44 -2.41 2.50
CA PHE A 454 -16.36 -2.21 1.53
C PHE A 454 -15.97 -3.51 0.82
N ALA A 455 -15.95 -4.64 1.54
CA ALA A 455 -15.54 -5.93 0.99
C ALA A 455 -16.57 -6.61 0.09
N TRP A 456 -17.86 -6.55 0.46
CA TRP A 456 -18.91 -7.36 -0.19
C TRP A 456 -20.06 -6.53 -0.75
N GLY A 457 -20.13 -5.24 -0.43
CA GLY A 457 -21.32 -4.43 -0.65
C GLY A 457 -22.49 -4.84 0.24
N VAL A 458 -23.57 -4.08 0.16
CA VAL A 458 -24.82 -4.36 0.89
C VAL A 458 -25.73 -5.33 0.13
N ASP A 459 -25.55 -5.46 -1.18
CA ASP A 459 -26.38 -6.27 -2.07
C ASP A 459 -25.76 -7.63 -2.40
N SER A 460 -26.51 -8.47 -3.12
CA SER A 460 -26.05 -9.80 -3.56
C SER A 460 -25.40 -9.81 -4.95
N ALA A 461 -25.26 -8.64 -5.58
CA ALA A 461 -24.75 -8.51 -6.94
C ALA A 461 -23.24 -8.77 -7.07
N SER A 462 -22.47 -8.61 -5.99
CA SER A 462 -21.02 -8.78 -6.02
C SER A 462 -20.61 -10.26 -6.04
N PRO A 463 -19.66 -10.68 -6.90
CA PRO A 463 -19.10 -12.03 -6.85
C PRO A 463 -18.38 -12.34 -5.52
N ALA A 464 -17.99 -11.31 -4.75
CA ALA A 464 -17.41 -11.47 -3.41
C ALA A 464 -18.45 -11.95 -2.36
N SER A 465 -19.75 -11.92 -2.68
CA SER A 465 -20.85 -12.37 -1.82
C SER A 465 -20.76 -13.85 -1.40
N LYS A 466 -20.16 -14.72 -2.23
CA LYS A 466 -19.96 -16.13 -1.85
C LYS A 466 -19.06 -16.28 -0.61
N ARG A 467 -18.07 -15.39 -0.46
CA ARG A 467 -17.20 -15.36 0.73
C ARG A 467 -17.86 -14.67 1.92
N ARG A 468 -18.80 -13.75 1.69
CA ARG A 468 -19.60 -13.09 2.74
C ARG A 468 -20.32 -14.13 3.61
N GLN A 469 -21.03 -15.07 3.01
CA GLN A 469 -21.78 -16.10 3.74
C GLN A 469 -20.89 -16.86 4.74
N MET A 470 -19.71 -17.30 4.30
CA MET A 470 -18.79 -18.07 5.16
C MET A 470 -18.22 -17.23 6.31
N VAL A 471 -17.86 -15.97 6.03
CA VAL A 471 -17.24 -15.08 7.03
C VAL A 471 -18.27 -14.58 8.03
N LEU A 472 -19.39 -14.06 7.53
CA LEU A 472 -20.47 -13.53 8.33
C LEU A 472 -21.16 -14.64 9.15
N GLY A 473 -21.36 -15.82 8.56
CA GLY A 473 -21.92 -16.97 9.26
C GLY A 473 -21.07 -17.40 10.45
N ALA A 474 -19.75 -17.51 10.27
CA ALA A 474 -18.82 -17.84 11.36
C ALA A 474 -18.84 -16.77 12.47
N HIS A 475 -18.88 -15.49 12.10
CA HIS A 475 -18.92 -14.39 13.06
C HIS A 475 -20.22 -14.38 13.86
N LEU A 476 -21.37 -14.52 13.21
CA LEU A 476 -22.67 -14.57 13.88
C LEU A 476 -22.87 -15.82 14.74
N GLU A 477 -22.29 -16.96 14.34
CA GLU A 477 -22.24 -18.16 15.18
C GLU A 477 -21.42 -17.93 16.46
N PHE A 478 -20.29 -17.23 16.36
CA PHE A 478 -19.53 -16.78 17.53
C PHE A 478 -20.39 -15.88 18.42
N LEU A 479 -21.09 -14.89 17.86
CA LEU A 479 -21.98 -14.01 18.63
C LEU A 479 -23.10 -14.78 19.34
N ALA A 480 -23.78 -15.68 18.63
CA ALA A 480 -24.85 -16.51 19.20
C ALA A 480 -24.33 -17.44 20.31
N SER A 481 -23.12 -17.99 20.16
CA SER A 481 -22.52 -18.87 21.16
C SER A 481 -22.07 -18.15 22.42
N ALA A 482 -21.60 -16.91 22.30
CA ALA A 482 -21.31 -16.06 23.44
C ALA A 482 -22.60 -15.60 24.15
N ILE A 483 -23.66 -15.25 23.43
CA ILE A 483 -24.97 -14.91 24.02
C ILE A 483 -25.55 -16.09 24.81
N ASP A 484 -25.45 -17.31 24.28
CA ASP A 484 -25.91 -18.52 24.98
C ASP A 484 -25.07 -18.89 26.21
N GLY A 485 -23.97 -18.17 26.48
CA GLY A 485 -23.04 -18.49 27.56
C GLY A 485 -22.14 -19.70 27.29
N LYS A 486 -22.09 -20.20 26.04
CA LYS A 486 -21.15 -21.28 25.64
C LYS A 486 -19.71 -20.80 25.56
N ILE A 487 -19.52 -19.50 25.36
CA ILE A 487 -18.21 -18.85 25.26
C ILE A 487 -18.14 -17.78 26.35
N SER A 488 -17.08 -17.83 27.16
CA SER A 488 -16.79 -16.77 28.13
C SER A 488 -16.03 -15.63 27.45
N LEU A 489 -16.47 -14.40 27.67
CA LEU A 489 -15.86 -13.20 27.11
C LEU A 489 -14.90 -12.54 28.11
N GLY A 490 -13.82 -11.94 27.61
CA GLY A 490 -12.86 -11.17 28.41
C GLY A 490 -13.13 -9.67 28.43
N CYS A 491 -14.06 -9.17 27.61
CA CYS A 491 -14.46 -7.77 27.57
C CYS A 491 -15.59 -7.41 28.54
N ASP A 492 -15.77 -6.12 28.78
CA ASP A 492 -16.88 -5.59 29.57
C ASP A 492 -18.25 -5.90 28.95
N TYR A 493 -19.25 -6.18 29.80
CA TYR A 493 -20.60 -6.56 29.37
C TYR A 493 -21.31 -5.45 28.57
N ALA A 494 -21.12 -4.18 28.92
CA ALA A 494 -21.71 -3.06 28.17
C ALA A 494 -21.07 -2.92 26.78
N THR A 495 -19.77 -3.19 26.66
CA THR A 495 -19.10 -3.26 25.35
C THR A 495 -19.69 -4.38 24.49
N TRP A 496 -19.83 -5.58 25.06
CA TRP A 496 -20.39 -6.73 24.37
C TRP A 496 -21.84 -6.48 23.91
N ARG A 497 -22.70 -6.04 24.83
CA ARG A 497 -24.10 -5.76 24.54
C ARG A 497 -24.23 -4.70 23.45
N ALA A 498 -23.52 -3.58 23.57
CA ALA A 498 -23.57 -2.50 22.57
C ALA A 498 -23.00 -2.92 21.20
N TYR A 499 -22.00 -3.80 21.17
CA TYR A 499 -21.49 -4.36 19.93
C TYR A 499 -22.54 -5.21 19.22
N VAL A 500 -23.14 -6.17 19.93
CA VAL A 500 -24.13 -7.09 19.34
C VAL A 500 -25.36 -6.32 18.88
N THR A 501 -25.94 -5.47 19.73
CA THR A 501 -27.14 -4.69 19.37
C THR A 501 -26.82 -3.74 18.22
N GLY A 502 -25.67 -3.06 18.24
CA GLY A 502 -25.23 -2.16 17.17
C GLY A 502 -24.99 -2.87 15.85
N PHE A 503 -24.32 -4.03 15.87
CA PHE A 503 -24.00 -4.82 14.68
C PHE A 503 -25.28 -5.34 14.02
N VAL A 504 -26.17 -5.95 14.81
CA VAL A 504 -27.45 -6.46 14.31
C VAL A 504 -28.34 -5.32 13.80
N SER A 505 -28.41 -4.19 14.51
CA SER A 505 -29.16 -3.00 14.07
C SER A 505 -28.69 -2.49 12.71
N LEU A 506 -27.37 -2.38 12.51
CA LEU A 506 -26.79 -1.95 11.24
C LEU A 506 -27.02 -2.98 10.13
N MET A 507 -26.96 -4.27 10.45
CA MET A 507 -27.25 -5.33 9.48
C MET A 507 -28.72 -5.28 9.01
N VAL A 508 -29.66 -5.17 9.95
CA VAL A 508 -31.11 -5.05 9.67
C VAL A 508 -31.46 -3.73 8.98
N GLY A 509 -30.83 -2.62 9.37
CA GLY A 509 -31.13 -1.30 8.84
C GLY A 509 -30.46 -0.98 7.50
N CYS A 510 -29.23 -1.46 7.28
CA CYS A 510 -28.38 -1.01 6.18
C CYS A 510 -27.88 -2.12 5.26
N ALA A 511 -27.89 -3.39 5.70
CA ALA A 511 -27.33 -4.51 4.96
C ALA A 511 -28.28 -5.73 4.97
N GLN A 512 -29.56 -5.51 4.70
CA GLN A 512 -30.63 -6.51 4.87
C GLN A 512 -30.36 -7.85 4.16
N LYS A 513 -29.71 -7.81 2.99
CA LYS A 513 -29.37 -9.03 2.24
C LYS A 513 -28.36 -9.92 2.97
N TRP A 514 -27.58 -9.38 3.90
CA TRP A 514 -26.65 -10.16 4.70
C TRP A 514 -27.39 -11.11 5.64
N VAL A 515 -28.58 -10.73 6.14
CA VAL A 515 -29.39 -11.57 7.03
C VAL A 515 -29.82 -12.87 6.34
N LEU A 516 -30.13 -12.81 5.04
CA LEU A 516 -30.57 -13.96 4.25
C LEU A 516 -29.47 -15.02 4.05
N ASP A 517 -28.20 -14.65 4.19
CA ASP A 517 -27.07 -15.56 4.04
C ASP A 517 -26.80 -16.39 5.31
N VAL A 518 -27.46 -16.05 6.42
CA VAL A 518 -27.19 -16.62 7.75
C VAL A 518 -28.11 -17.81 8.02
N ASN A 519 -27.59 -18.81 8.74
CA ASN A 519 -28.42 -19.93 9.19
C ASN A 519 -29.52 -19.45 10.13
N VAL A 520 -30.76 -19.90 9.91
CA VAL A 520 -31.92 -19.56 10.73
C VAL A 520 -31.73 -19.90 12.21
N ASP A 521 -31.05 -21.00 12.52
CA ASP A 521 -30.82 -21.38 13.92
C ASP A 521 -29.94 -20.36 14.65
N VAL A 522 -28.98 -19.76 13.95
CA VAL A 522 -28.17 -18.63 14.46
C VAL A 522 -29.05 -17.41 14.67
N LEU A 523 -29.90 -17.07 13.68
CA LEU A 523 -30.82 -15.92 13.79
C LEU A 523 -31.79 -16.08 14.96
N LYS A 524 -32.31 -17.29 15.21
CA LYS A 524 -33.17 -17.60 16.36
C LYS A 524 -32.47 -17.36 17.69
N ARG A 525 -31.24 -17.87 17.83
CA ARG A 525 -30.44 -17.72 19.07
C ARG A 525 -30.12 -16.25 19.35
N LEU A 526 -29.69 -15.51 18.32
CA LEU A 526 -29.46 -14.07 18.42
C LEU A 526 -30.73 -13.31 18.79
N SER A 527 -31.86 -13.62 18.14
CA SER A 527 -33.16 -13.00 18.42
C SER A 527 -33.61 -13.24 19.87
N ASN A 528 -33.46 -14.47 20.37
CA ASN A 528 -33.76 -14.80 21.76
C ASN A 528 -32.89 -14.02 22.76
N GLY A 529 -31.59 -13.86 22.48
CA GLY A 529 -30.70 -13.04 23.29
C GLY A 529 -31.07 -11.56 23.29
N LEU A 530 -31.40 -11.01 22.12
CA LEU A 530 -31.88 -9.63 22.00
C LEU A 530 -33.17 -9.40 22.80
N ARG A 531 -34.10 -10.36 22.76
CA ARG A 531 -35.33 -10.31 23.58
C ARG A 531 -35.01 -10.30 25.07
N GLN A 532 -34.08 -11.14 25.54
CA GLN A 532 -33.64 -11.13 26.95
C GLN A 532 -33.01 -9.80 27.37
N TRP A 533 -32.48 -9.04 26.42
CA TRP A 533 -31.97 -7.68 26.62
C TRP A 533 -33.01 -6.58 26.40
N ASN A 534 -34.29 -6.93 26.28
CA ASN A 534 -35.39 -6.00 26.04
C ASN A 534 -35.28 -5.24 24.70
N GLU A 535 -34.66 -5.86 23.68
CA GLU A 535 -34.51 -5.35 22.30
C GLU A 535 -35.48 -6.09 21.36
N GLU A 536 -36.77 -6.15 21.74
CA GLU A 536 -37.78 -6.98 21.08
C GLU A 536 -38.06 -6.56 19.63
N GLU A 537 -38.07 -5.25 19.34
CA GLU A 537 -38.26 -4.72 17.99
C GLU A 537 -37.12 -5.17 17.05
N LEU A 538 -35.88 -5.14 17.53
CA LEU A 538 -34.72 -5.58 16.78
C LEU A 538 -34.71 -7.10 16.61
N ALA A 539 -35.09 -7.84 17.65
CA ALA A 539 -35.25 -9.30 17.62
C ALA A 539 -36.28 -9.73 16.57
N MET A 540 -37.41 -9.03 16.49
CA MET A 540 -38.46 -9.22 15.48
C MET A 540 -37.98 -8.86 14.08
N ALA A 541 -37.32 -7.71 13.91
CA ALA A 541 -36.84 -7.26 12.61
C ALA A 541 -35.77 -8.20 12.03
N LEU A 542 -34.89 -8.76 12.89
CA LEU A 542 -33.90 -9.76 12.49
C LEU A 542 -34.55 -11.02 11.92
N LEU A 543 -35.55 -11.58 12.61
CA LEU A 543 -36.25 -12.78 12.14
C LEU A 543 -37.11 -12.50 10.91
N GLY A 544 -37.76 -11.33 10.84
CA GLY A 544 -38.56 -10.92 9.69
C GLY A 544 -37.75 -10.85 8.40
N LEU A 545 -36.48 -10.43 8.48
CA LEU A 545 -35.57 -10.40 7.33
C LEU A 545 -34.93 -11.76 7.00
N GLY A 546 -35.03 -12.77 7.87
CA GLY A 546 -34.49 -14.13 7.64
C GLY A 546 -35.22 -14.94 6.56
N GLY A 547 -36.24 -14.36 5.92
CA GLY A 547 -37.01 -14.97 4.83
C GLY A 547 -37.92 -16.12 5.29
N VAL A 548 -38.41 -16.91 4.33
CA VAL A 548 -39.40 -17.98 4.57
C VAL A 548 -38.94 -18.97 5.65
N LYS A 549 -37.63 -19.25 5.70
CA LYS A 549 -37.07 -20.21 6.65
C LYS A 549 -37.15 -19.72 8.11
N ALA A 550 -37.19 -18.40 8.34
CA ALA A 550 -37.30 -17.80 9.68
C ALA A 550 -38.75 -17.45 10.07
N ALA A 551 -39.72 -17.58 9.17
CA ALA A 551 -41.10 -17.15 9.38
C ALA A 551 -41.79 -17.84 10.57
N ALA A 552 -41.54 -19.13 10.78
CA ALA A 552 -42.07 -19.87 11.93
C ALA A 552 -41.54 -19.31 13.26
N ALA A 553 -40.24 -19.00 13.32
CA ALA A 553 -39.62 -18.41 14.51
C ALA A 553 -40.14 -17.00 14.79
N ALA A 554 -40.36 -16.20 13.74
CA ALA A 554 -40.94 -14.87 13.88
C ALA A 554 -42.37 -14.95 14.42
N ALA A 555 -43.19 -15.89 13.95
CA ALA A 555 -44.55 -16.10 14.43
C ALA A 555 -44.58 -16.53 15.91
N GLU A 556 -43.69 -17.45 16.31
CA GLU A 556 -43.53 -17.86 17.71
C GLU A 556 -43.16 -16.68 18.63
N LEU A 557 -42.25 -15.80 18.18
CA LEU A 557 -41.85 -14.62 18.94
C LEU A 557 -43.04 -13.66 19.16
N VAL A 558 -43.85 -13.41 18.12
CA VAL A 558 -45.05 -12.56 18.21
C VAL A 558 -46.08 -13.12 19.20
N ILE A 559 -46.29 -14.43 19.18
CA ILE A 559 -47.22 -15.10 20.12
C ILE A 559 -46.73 -14.95 21.56
N GLN A 560 -45.41 -14.99 21.79
CA GLN A 560 -44.79 -14.87 23.11
C GLN A 560 -44.70 -13.43 23.63
N ILE A 561 -44.73 -12.42 22.77
CA ILE A 561 -44.80 -10.99 23.16
C ILE A 561 -46.23 -10.56 23.49
N ARG A 562 -47.24 -11.14 22.80
CA ARG A 562 -48.66 -10.85 23.03
C ARG A 562 -49.30 -11.24 24.39
N PRO A 563 -48.76 -12.10 25.28
CA PRO A 563 -49.50 -12.51 26.48
C PRO A 563 -49.63 -11.43 27.57
N ASN A 564 -48.94 -10.29 27.46
CA ASN A 564 -48.91 -9.26 28.51
C ASN A 564 -49.91 -8.10 28.31
N TYR A 565 -50.86 -8.23 27.36
CA TYR A 565 -51.97 -7.29 27.17
C TYR A 565 -53.32 -8.01 27.30
N GLN A 566 -53.59 -8.63 28.44
CA GLN A 566 -54.94 -8.95 28.91
C GLN A 566 -55.11 -8.57 30.37
#